data_AF-A0A800C9J2-F1
#
_entry.id   AF-A0A800C9J2-F1
#
_cell.length_a   1.000
_cell.length_b   1.000
_cell.length_c   1.000
_cell.angle_alpha   90.00
_cell.angle_beta   90.00
_cell.angle_gamma   90.00
#
_symmetry.space_group_name_H-M   'P 1'
#
loop_
_entity.id
_entity.type
_entity.pdbx_description
1 polymer ?
#
loop_
_entity_poly.entity_id
_entity_poly.type
_entity_poly.pdbx_seq_one_letter_code
_entity_poly.pdbx_strand_id
1 'polypeptide(L)'
;MPHYLLFHKPYGALTQFTDEEGRPTLSDYIDLPGVYAAGRLDKDSEGLLLLTDDGDVLHRVTHPRWKLPKTYLVQIEGEPDDAALQKLREGVMVKGRKTAPAQVERLRQLPDLPPRPVRDYHPTPWLRITLREGRKRQVRRMTAAVGYPTLRLVRVAIGPLTLGDLPPGAWRELTEEERATLFRAIGLDPKGSAPSRAAARRRPRHRRKRKPRR
;
A
#
# COMPACT_ATOMS: atom_id res chain seq x y z
N MET A 1 3.40 7.12 22.47
CA MET A 1 2.11 7.08 21.74
C MET A 1 2.39 6.50 20.37
N PRO A 2 1.47 5.73 19.78
CA PRO A 2 1.73 5.14 18.46
C PRO A 2 1.82 6.22 17.38
N HIS A 3 2.72 5.98 16.44
CA HIS A 3 3.03 6.83 15.28
C HIS A 3 2.26 6.37 14.06
N TYR A 4 1.77 7.30 13.23
CA TYR A 4 1.02 6.98 12.02
C TYR A 4 1.46 7.88 10.88
N LEU A 5 2.32 7.37 10.02
CA LEU A 5 2.93 8.16 8.96
C LEU A 5 2.26 7.89 7.62
N LEU A 6 1.96 8.94 6.88
CA LEU A 6 1.83 8.85 5.44
C LEU A 6 3.19 9.08 4.81
N PHE A 7 3.59 8.14 3.98
CA PHE A 7 4.82 8.20 3.22
C PHE A 7 4.51 8.13 1.73
N HIS A 8 5.04 9.06 0.95
CA HIS A 8 5.05 8.95 -0.50
C HIS A 8 6.26 8.12 -0.91
N LYS A 9 6.08 6.80 -1.01
CA LYS A 9 7.14 5.90 -1.43
C LYS A 9 7.59 6.23 -2.86
N PRO A 10 8.86 6.59 -3.09
CA PRO A 10 9.36 6.85 -4.43
C PRO A 10 9.55 5.55 -5.22
N TYR A 11 9.67 5.69 -6.53
CA TYR A 11 9.99 4.58 -7.43
C TYR A 11 11.37 4.01 -7.11
N GLY A 12 11.55 2.69 -7.26
CA GLY A 12 12.85 2.04 -7.08
C GLY A 12 13.16 1.64 -5.64
N ALA A 13 12.52 2.27 -4.64
CA ALA A 13 12.64 1.88 -3.24
C ALA A 13 11.90 0.57 -2.93
N LEU A 14 12.44 -0.27 -2.04
CA LEU A 14 11.78 -1.45 -1.51
C LEU A 14 10.86 -1.10 -0.33
N THR A 15 9.73 -1.80 -0.18
CA THR A 15 8.90 -1.70 1.03
C THR A 15 9.41 -2.63 2.13
N GLN A 16 10.59 -2.31 2.64
CA GLN A 16 11.26 -2.95 3.79
C GLN A 16 12.33 -1.97 4.31
N PHE A 17 12.86 -2.20 5.52
CA PHE A 17 13.89 -1.35 6.15
C PHE A 17 15.30 -1.92 6.06
N THR A 18 15.45 -3.14 5.55
CA THR A 18 16.74 -3.83 5.41
C THR A 18 16.84 -4.46 4.04
N ASP A 19 18.00 -4.41 3.41
CA ASP A 19 18.26 -5.07 2.12
C ASP A 19 19.72 -5.52 2.03
N GLU A 20 19.95 -6.77 1.67
CA GLU A 20 21.29 -7.36 1.57
C GLU A 20 22.02 -6.96 0.27
N GLU A 21 21.28 -6.52 -0.75
CA GLU A 21 21.80 -6.16 -2.07
C GLU A 21 22.04 -4.65 -2.24
N GLY A 22 21.92 -3.87 -1.16
CA GLY A 22 22.17 -2.42 -1.16
C GLY A 22 21.19 -1.60 -2.00
N ARG A 23 19.99 -2.11 -2.28
CA ARG A 23 18.95 -1.37 -3.03
C ARG A 23 18.31 -0.32 -2.11
N PRO A 24 17.78 0.79 -2.65
CA PRO A 24 17.08 1.77 -1.83
C PRO A 24 15.90 1.15 -1.07
N THR A 25 15.74 1.49 0.20
CA THR A 25 14.70 0.95 1.10
C THR A 25 13.95 2.07 1.83
N LEU A 26 13.03 1.72 2.73
CA LEU A 26 12.34 2.70 3.57
C LEU A 26 13.31 3.42 4.53
N SER A 27 14.43 2.79 4.91
CA SER A 27 15.42 3.38 5.81
C SER A 27 16.07 4.64 5.26
N ASP A 28 16.09 4.81 3.95
CA ASP A 28 16.72 5.97 3.29
C ASP A 28 15.85 7.22 3.38
N TYR A 29 14.57 7.07 3.76
CA TYR A 29 13.58 8.14 3.77
C TYR A 29 12.91 8.33 5.13
N ILE A 30 12.88 7.30 5.97
CA ILE A 30 12.20 7.30 7.26
C ILE A 30 13.26 7.23 8.36
N ASP A 31 13.46 8.37 9.02
CA ASP A 31 14.34 8.57 10.18
C ASP A 31 13.71 8.13 11.50
N LEU A 32 12.40 7.87 11.52
CA LEU A 32 11.69 7.37 12.71
C LEU A 32 11.84 5.84 12.87
N PRO A 33 12.52 5.35 13.92
CA PRO A 33 12.67 3.91 14.15
C PRO A 33 11.39 3.27 14.67
N GLY A 34 11.26 1.95 14.46
CA GLY A 34 10.21 1.13 15.08
C GLY A 34 8.84 1.18 14.40
N VAL A 35 8.69 1.91 13.30
CA VAL A 35 7.48 1.88 12.46
C VAL A 35 7.60 0.83 11.35
N TYR A 36 6.45 0.26 10.95
CA TYR A 36 6.37 -0.77 9.93
C TYR A 36 5.32 -0.43 8.87
N ALA A 37 5.47 -0.95 7.66
CA ALA A 37 4.52 -0.72 6.57
C ALA A 37 3.20 -1.49 6.77
N ALA A 38 2.09 -0.76 6.76
CA ALA A 38 0.74 -1.30 6.70
C ALA A 38 0.41 -1.76 5.27
N GLY A 39 1.05 -2.85 4.85
CA GLY A 39 0.97 -3.40 3.51
C GLY A 39 2.22 -3.09 2.69
N ARG A 40 2.14 -3.34 1.37
CA ARG A 40 3.30 -3.26 0.48
C ARG A 40 2.99 -2.50 -0.80
N LEU A 41 4.00 -1.85 -1.35
CA LEU A 41 4.08 -1.46 -2.76
C LEU A 41 5.25 -2.24 -3.38
N ASP A 42 5.11 -2.61 -4.66
CA ASP A 42 6.22 -3.24 -5.37
C ASP A 42 7.35 -2.21 -5.59
N LYS A 43 8.58 -2.68 -5.82
CA LYS A 43 9.74 -1.81 -6.09
C LYS A 43 9.47 -0.82 -7.24
N ASP A 44 8.81 -1.32 -8.27
CA ASP A 44 8.43 -0.58 -9.47
C ASP A 44 7.11 0.21 -9.31
N SER A 45 6.61 0.37 -8.08
CA SER A 45 5.40 1.15 -7.79
C SER A 45 5.71 2.30 -6.85
N GLU A 46 4.89 3.35 -6.95
CA GLU A 46 5.05 4.63 -6.24
C GLU A 46 3.81 4.93 -5.38
N GLY A 47 3.92 5.95 -4.53
CA GLY A 47 2.78 6.60 -3.90
C GLY A 47 2.57 6.21 -2.44
N LEU A 48 1.34 6.40 -1.99
CA LEU A 48 0.94 6.38 -0.59
C LEU A 48 1.21 5.04 0.09
N LEU A 49 1.95 5.09 1.18
CA LEU A 49 2.19 3.99 2.10
C LEU A 49 1.92 4.49 3.53
N LEU A 50 1.11 3.74 4.28
CA LEU A 50 0.91 3.99 5.70
C LEU A 50 1.99 3.23 6.48
N LEU A 51 2.70 3.91 7.39
CA LEU A 51 3.65 3.32 8.32
C LEU A 51 3.16 3.53 9.76
N THR A 52 3.28 2.53 10.62
CA THR A 52 2.90 2.66 12.04
C THR A 52 3.58 1.60 12.90
N ASP A 53 3.73 1.88 14.19
CA ASP A 53 4.12 0.93 15.23
C ASP A 53 2.90 0.26 15.91
N ASP A 54 1.67 0.65 15.53
CA ASP A 54 0.44 0.07 16.03
C ASP A 54 0.09 -1.25 15.31
N GLY A 55 0.27 -2.37 16.02
CA GLY A 55 0.02 -3.71 15.50
C GLY A 55 -1.44 -3.97 15.08
N ASP A 56 -2.42 -3.36 15.76
CA ASP A 56 -3.84 -3.55 15.43
C ASP A 56 -4.17 -2.83 14.12
N VAL A 57 -3.62 -1.63 13.90
CA VAL A 57 -3.79 -0.91 12.64
C VAL A 57 -3.06 -1.60 11.49
N LEU A 58 -1.82 -2.06 11.69
CA LEU A 58 -1.08 -2.86 10.69
C LEU A 58 -1.91 -4.07 10.23
N HIS A 59 -2.45 -4.83 11.18
CA HIS A 59 -3.25 -6.01 10.89
C HIS A 59 -4.54 -5.62 10.16
N ARG A 60 -5.30 -4.63 10.64
CA ARG A 60 -6.59 -4.29 10.05
C ARG A 60 -6.47 -3.67 8.64
N VAL A 61 -5.45 -2.85 8.40
CA VAL A 61 -5.25 -2.23 7.07
C VAL A 61 -4.88 -3.26 6.00
N THR A 62 -4.15 -4.31 6.38
CA THR A 62 -3.70 -5.37 5.48
C THR A 62 -4.68 -6.54 5.36
N HIS A 63 -5.54 -6.75 6.36
CA HIS A 63 -6.39 -7.92 6.41
C HIS A 63 -7.56 -7.84 5.40
N PRO A 64 -7.79 -8.88 4.57
CA PRO A 64 -8.82 -8.88 3.51
C PRO A 64 -10.25 -8.61 3.99
N ARG A 65 -10.57 -8.90 5.25
CA ARG A 65 -11.90 -8.65 5.87
C ARG A 65 -12.33 -7.18 5.80
N TRP A 66 -11.40 -6.24 6.01
CA TRP A 66 -11.75 -4.82 6.11
C TRP A 66 -11.84 -4.12 4.76
N LYS A 67 -11.37 -4.76 3.68
CA LYS A 67 -11.60 -4.36 2.28
C LYS A 67 -11.42 -2.86 2.01
N LEU A 68 -10.48 -2.22 2.71
CA LEU A 68 -10.20 -0.80 2.51
C LEU A 68 -9.89 -0.59 1.02
N PRO A 69 -10.62 0.30 0.32
CA PRO A 69 -10.33 0.55 -1.08
C PRO A 69 -8.92 1.13 -1.20
N LYS A 70 -8.19 0.73 -2.24
CA LYS A 70 -6.92 1.34 -2.63
C LYS A 70 -7.11 1.90 -4.03
N THR A 71 -6.85 3.19 -4.18
CA THR A 71 -7.00 3.91 -5.44
C THR A 71 -5.64 4.14 -6.07
N TYR A 72 -5.52 3.80 -7.34
CA TYR A 72 -4.30 3.91 -8.11
C TYR A 72 -4.52 4.79 -9.33
N LEU A 73 -3.52 5.60 -9.65
CA LEU A 73 -3.34 6.18 -10.96
C LEU A 73 -2.41 5.26 -11.76
N VAL A 74 -2.85 4.88 -12.95
CA VAL A 74 -2.26 3.82 -13.75
C VAL A 74 -2.03 4.33 -15.16
N GLN A 75 -0.78 4.58 -15.51
CA GLN A 75 -0.39 4.85 -16.88
C GLN A 75 -0.24 3.51 -17.60
N ILE A 76 -0.82 3.37 -18.78
CA ILE A 76 -0.82 2.12 -19.55
C ILE A 76 -0.30 2.34 -20.97
N GLU A 77 0.25 1.31 -21.59
CA GLU A 77 0.57 1.33 -23.02
C GLU A 77 -0.70 1.34 -23.87
N GLY A 78 -0.65 1.98 -25.04
CA GLY A 78 -1.75 2.00 -26.03
C GLY A 78 -2.98 2.77 -25.57
N GLU A 79 -4.08 2.63 -26.32
CA GLU A 79 -5.37 3.24 -25.98
C GLU A 79 -6.44 2.16 -25.78
N PRO A 80 -6.97 1.98 -24.55
CA PRO A 80 -8.03 1.02 -24.32
C PRO A 80 -9.36 1.52 -24.87
N ASP A 81 -10.08 0.62 -25.53
CA ASP A 81 -11.48 0.82 -25.88
C ASP A 81 -12.40 0.61 -24.66
N ASP A 82 -13.67 0.98 -24.80
CA ASP A 82 -14.65 0.85 -23.72
C ASP A 82 -14.89 -0.61 -23.32
N ALA A 83 -14.74 -1.55 -24.26
CA ALA A 83 -14.86 -2.98 -23.99
C ALA A 83 -13.74 -3.50 -23.08
N ALA A 84 -12.50 -3.06 -23.28
CA ALA A 84 -11.37 -3.37 -22.41
C ALA A 84 -11.55 -2.77 -21.01
N LEU A 85 -12.00 -1.52 -20.93
CA LEU A 85 -12.31 -0.89 -19.64
C LEU A 85 -13.45 -1.63 -18.92
N GLN A 86 -14.47 -2.08 -19.65
CA GLN A 86 -15.57 -2.84 -19.08
C GLN A 86 -15.11 -4.20 -18.52
N LYS A 87 -14.24 -4.93 -19.25
CA LYS A 87 -13.61 -6.17 -18.74
C LYS A 87 -12.86 -5.92 -17.43
N LEU A 88 -12.12 -4.82 -17.31
CA LEU A 88 -11.44 -4.47 -16.06
C LEU A 88 -12.43 -4.20 -14.92
N ARG A 89 -13.57 -3.54 -15.19
CA ARG A 89 -14.61 -3.26 -14.18
C ARG A 89 -15.27 -4.53 -13.67
N GLU A 90 -15.57 -5.47 -14.56
CA GLU A 90 -16.24 -6.75 -14.23
C GLU A 90 -15.28 -7.78 -13.60
N GLY A 91 -13.98 -7.54 -13.74
CA GLY A 91 -12.91 -8.41 -13.25
C GLY A 91 -12.41 -9.37 -14.32
N VAL A 92 -11.09 -9.59 -14.32
CA VAL A 92 -10.35 -10.34 -15.35
C VAL A 92 -9.64 -11.55 -14.75
N MET A 93 -9.30 -12.52 -15.59
CA MET A 93 -8.56 -13.71 -15.16
C MET A 93 -7.09 -13.36 -14.92
N VAL A 94 -6.63 -13.48 -13.68
CA VAL A 94 -5.23 -13.24 -13.29
C VAL A 94 -4.69 -14.44 -12.53
N LYS A 95 -3.71 -15.13 -13.13
CA LYS A 95 -3.10 -16.35 -12.58
C LYS A 95 -4.16 -17.41 -12.21
N GLY A 96 -5.05 -17.73 -13.15
CA GLY A 96 -6.09 -18.76 -12.97
C GLY A 96 -7.22 -18.39 -12.01
N ARG A 97 -7.33 -17.14 -11.55
CA ARG A 97 -8.43 -16.67 -10.69
C ARG A 97 -9.00 -15.36 -11.22
N LYS A 98 -10.32 -15.25 -11.30
CA LYS A 98 -11.00 -13.99 -11.62
C LYS A 98 -10.77 -12.97 -10.50
N THR A 99 -10.43 -11.73 -10.85
CA THR A 99 -10.38 -10.64 -9.87
C THR A 99 -11.78 -10.24 -9.44
N ALA A 100 -11.90 -9.62 -8.27
CA ALA A 100 -13.14 -8.94 -7.90
C ALA A 100 -13.42 -7.78 -8.88
N PRO A 101 -14.69 -7.34 -9.00
CA PRO A 101 -15.02 -6.11 -9.69
C PRO A 101 -14.24 -4.91 -9.16
N ALA A 102 -13.91 -3.99 -10.05
CA ALA A 102 -13.11 -2.81 -9.78
C ALA A 102 -13.81 -1.55 -10.29
N GLN A 103 -13.54 -0.41 -9.66
CA GLN A 103 -13.90 0.88 -10.27
C GLN A 103 -12.77 1.27 -11.20
N VAL A 104 -13.10 1.56 -12.46
CA VAL A 104 -12.12 1.90 -13.50
C VAL A 104 -12.65 3.07 -14.32
N GLU A 105 -11.87 4.14 -14.35
CA GLU A 105 -12.19 5.39 -15.04
C GLU A 105 -10.99 5.84 -15.87
N ARG A 106 -11.20 6.29 -17.10
CA ARG A 106 -10.18 6.96 -17.89
C ARG A 106 -10.09 8.41 -17.45
N LEU A 107 -8.90 8.88 -17.11
CA LEU A 107 -8.68 10.28 -16.78
C LEU A 107 -8.71 11.13 -18.04
N ARG A 108 -9.45 12.25 -17.99
CA ARG A 108 -9.53 13.23 -19.09
C ARG A 108 -8.30 14.14 -19.15
N GLN A 109 -7.63 14.32 -18.02
CA GLN A 109 -6.46 15.17 -17.87
C GLN A 109 -5.29 14.33 -17.34
N LEU A 110 -4.08 14.74 -17.70
CA LEU A 110 -2.88 14.15 -17.13
C LEU A 110 -2.86 14.43 -15.62
N PRO A 111 -2.53 13.44 -14.80
CA PRO A 111 -2.42 13.65 -13.37
C PRO A 111 -1.21 14.55 -13.08
N ASP A 112 -1.38 15.46 -12.13
CA ASP A 112 -0.28 16.24 -11.59
C ASP A 112 0.57 15.34 -10.69
N LEU A 113 1.60 14.75 -11.29
CA LEU A 113 2.54 13.85 -10.61
C LEU A 113 3.95 14.31 -10.94
N PRO A 114 4.87 14.25 -9.95
CA PRO A 114 6.28 14.56 -10.19
C PRO A 114 6.84 13.76 -11.38
N PRO A 115 7.71 14.38 -12.19
CA PRO A 115 8.28 13.74 -13.37
C PRO A 115 9.08 12.50 -12.96
N ARG A 116 8.97 11.45 -13.77
CA ARG A 116 9.75 10.23 -13.60
C ARG A 116 10.12 9.68 -14.98
N PRO A 117 11.34 9.15 -15.17
CA PRO A 117 11.66 8.37 -16.35
C PRO A 117 10.71 7.18 -16.49
N VAL A 118 9.82 7.25 -17.47
CA VAL A 118 9.08 6.13 -18.01
C VAL A 118 9.75 5.83 -19.36
N ARG A 119 9.92 4.55 -19.72
CA ARG A 119 10.51 4.20 -21.03
C ARG A 119 9.77 4.98 -22.12
N ASP A 120 10.47 5.46 -23.14
CA ASP A 120 9.91 6.32 -24.18
C ASP A 120 8.58 5.79 -24.74
N TYR A 121 7.50 6.51 -24.50
CA TYR A 121 6.22 6.30 -25.18
C TYR A 121 5.63 7.65 -25.58
N HIS A 122 4.96 7.64 -26.73
CA HIS A 122 4.00 8.65 -27.17
C HIS A 122 2.91 8.87 -26.11
N PRO A 123 2.07 9.92 -26.18
CA PRO A 123 1.05 10.20 -25.17
C PRO A 123 0.22 8.98 -24.80
N THR A 124 0.40 8.48 -23.59
CA THR A 124 -0.29 7.31 -23.07
C THR A 124 -1.40 7.71 -22.11
N PRO A 125 -2.58 7.07 -22.15
CA PRO A 125 -3.67 7.39 -21.28
C PRO A 125 -3.40 6.97 -19.83
N TRP A 126 -4.12 7.63 -18.92
CA TRP A 126 -4.13 7.31 -17.51
C TRP A 126 -5.49 6.78 -17.08
N LEU A 127 -5.48 5.75 -16.26
CA LEU A 127 -6.66 5.20 -15.60
C LEU A 127 -6.61 5.46 -14.10
N ARG A 128 -7.78 5.73 -13.51
CA ARG A 128 -8.01 5.62 -12.07
C ARG A 128 -8.62 4.25 -11.79
N ILE A 129 -7.94 3.44 -11.00
CA ILE A 129 -8.39 2.09 -10.63
C ILE A 129 -8.51 1.97 -9.12
N THR A 130 -9.70 1.66 -8.62
CA THR A 130 -9.95 1.41 -7.19
C THR A 130 -10.23 -0.05 -6.93
N LEU A 131 -9.40 -0.69 -6.10
CA LEU A 131 -9.51 -2.10 -5.74
C LEU A 131 -9.76 -2.27 -4.24
N ARG A 132 -10.57 -3.27 -3.87
CA ARG A 132 -10.77 -3.68 -2.47
C ARG A 132 -9.99 -4.93 -2.07
N GLU A 133 -9.34 -5.57 -3.04
CA GLU A 133 -8.38 -6.65 -2.81
C GLU A 133 -6.93 -6.15 -3.02
N GLY A 134 -5.96 -6.92 -2.53
CA GLY A 134 -4.55 -6.55 -2.53
C GLY A 134 -3.62 -7.70 -2.91
N ARG A 135 -3.84 -8.32 -4.09
CA ARG A 135 -2.96 -9.40 -4.56
C ARG A 135 -1.65 -8.84 -5.14
N LYS A 136 -0.54 -9.57 -4.99
CA LYS A 136 0.79 -9.17 -5.52
C LYS A 136 0.70 -8.76 -7.00
N ARG A 137 1.17 -7.56 -7.37
CA ARG A 137 1.15 -7.02 -8.75
C ARG A 137 -0.22 -7.02 -9.43
N GLN A 138 -1.32 -6.94 -8.67
CA GLN A 138 -2.65 -7.14 -9.22
C GLN A 138 -2.99 -6.16 -10.35
N VAL A 139 -2.87 -4.84 -10.11
CA VAL A 139 -3.20 -3.81 -11.10
C VAL A 139 -2.43 -4.04 -12.41
N ARG A 140 -1.11 -4.25 -12.30
CA ARG A 140 -0.23 -4.52 -13.46
C ARG A 140 -0.67 -5.75 -14.27
N ARG A 141 -1.13 -6.80 -13.59
CA ARG A 141 -1.63 -8.01 -14.26
C ARG A 141 -3.03 -7.81 -14.85
N MET A 142 -3.88 -7.01 -14.21
CA MET A 142 -5.21 -6.71 -14.71
C MET A 142 -5.11 -5.96 -16.04
N THR A 143 -4.34 -4.87 -16.10
CA THR A 143 -4.22 -4.10 -17.35
C THR A 143 -3.53 -4.91 -18.45
N ALA A 144 -2.50 -5.71 -18.12
CA ALA A 144 -1.89 -6.62 -19.08
C ALA A 144 -2.85 -7.69 -19.62
N ALA A 145 -3.76 -8.21 -18.79
CA ALA A 145 -4.75 -9.22 -19.20
C ALA A 145 -5.77 -8.70 -20.23
N VAL A 146 -5.94 -7.38 -20.34
CA VAL A 146 -6.77 -6.75 -21.38
C VAL A 146 -5.94 -6.17 -22.53
N GLY A 147 -4.64 -6.46 -22.58
CA GLY A 147 -3.76 -6.04 -23.68
C GLY A 147 -3.03 -4.71 -23.49
N TYR A 148 -3.15 -4.07 -22.32
CA TYR A 148 -2.58 -2.74 -22.06
C TYR A 148 -1.66 -2.75 -20.83
N PRO A 149 -0.40 -3.19 -20.96
CA PRO A 149 0.56 -3.26 -19.85
C PRO A 149 0.71 -1.94 -19.08
N THR A 150 0.87 -2.01 -17.76
CA THR A 150 1.08 -0.83 -16.91
C THR A 150 2.51 -0.30 -17.02
N LEU A 151 2.64 0.98 -17.34
CA LEU A 151 3.89 1.73 -17.42
C LEU A 151 4.29 2.34 -16.08
N ARG A 152 3.36 3.10 -15.47
CA ARG A 152 3.54 3.77 -14.18
C ARG A 152 2.35 3.47 -13.29
N LEU A 153 2.64 3.22 -12.02
CA LEU A 153 1.64 2.86 -11.03
C LEU A 153 1.87 3.65 -9.75
N VAL A 154 0.93 4.54 -9.43
CA VAL A 154 0.99 5.38 -8.24
C VAL A 154 -0.24 5.13 -7.39
N ARG A 155 -0.07 4.64 -6.16
CA ARG A 155 -1.19 4.55 -5.21
C ARG A 155 -1.44 5.93 -4.62
N VAL A 156 -2.62 6.48 -4.84
CA VAL A 156 -2.98 7.83 -4.38
C VAL A 156 -3.92 7.83 -3.18
N ALA A 157 -4.53 6.69 -2.83
CA ALA A 157 -5.35 6.58 -1.63
C ALA A 157 -5.37 5.19 -1.00
N ILE A 158 -5.55 5.15 0.32
CA ILE A 158 -5.84 3.96 1.14
C ILE A 158 -7.05 4.28 2.02
N GLY A 159 -8.22 3.78 1.64
CA GLY A 159 -9.46 4.11 2.34
C GLY A 159 -9.71 5.62 2.30
N PRO A 160 -9.88 6.28 3.45
CA PRO A 160 -10.07 7.73 3.51
C PRO A 160 -8.77 8.53 3.36
N LEU A 161 -7.60 7.89 3.47
CA LEU A 161 -6.31 8.56 3.42
C LEU A 161 -5.91 8.81 1.98
N THR A 162 -5.50 10.05 1.68
CA THR A 162 -5.07 10.47 0.33
C THR A 162 -3.61 10.89 0.34
N LEU A 163 -2.97 10.80 -0.82
CA LEU A 163 -1.59 11.24 -1.01
C LEU A 163 -1.47 12.76 -0.93
N GLY A 164 -2.46 13.48 -1.47
CA GLY A 164 -2.46 14.94 -1.56
C GLY A 164 -1.18 15.44 -2.24
N ASP A 165 -0.63 16.52 -1.70
CA ASP A 165 0.56 17.19 -2.23
C ASP A 165 1.86 16.69 -1.60
N LEU A 166 1.83 15.54 -0.90
CA LEU A 166 3.02 14.98 -0.24
C LEU A 166 4.09 14.64 -1.29
N PRO A 167 5.29 15.26 -1.26
CA PRO A 167 6.33 15.01 -2.27
C PRO A 167 6.90 13.59 -2.19
N PRO A 168 7.40 13.01 -3.31
CA PRO A 168 8.07 11.71 -3.29
C PRO A 168 9.25 11.69 -2.32
N GLY A 169 9.35 10.62 -1.52
CA GLY A 169 10.38 10.49 -0.49
C GLY A 169 10.07 11.23 0.81
N ALA A 170 9.05 12.09 0.84
CA ALA A 170 8.63 12.76 2.06
C ALA A 170 7.60 11.91 2.83
N TRP A 171 7.60 12.10 4.15
CA TRP A 171 6.61 11.55 5.05
C TRP A 171 6.08 12.63 6.01
N ARG A 172 4.89 12.40 6.55
CA ARG A 172 4.31 13.20 7.63
C ARG A 172 3.44 12.34 8.53
N GLU A 173 3.22 12.78 9.76
CA GLU A 173 2.20 12.18 10.64
C GLU A 173 0.79 12.43 10.07
N LEU A 174 -0.13 11.52 10.39
CA LEU A 174 -1.56 11.70 10.18
C LEU A 174 -2.07 12.85 11.05
N THR A 175 -2.95 13.67 10.49
CA THR A 175 -3.74 14.59 11.32
C THR A 175 -4.70 13.81 12.21
N GLU A 176 -5.26 14.47 13.23
CA GLU A 176 -6.22 13.83 14.12
C GLU A 176 -7.49 13.41 13.36
N GLU A 177 -7.92 14.20 12.39
CA GLU A 177 -9.07 13.89 11.53
C GLU A 177 -8.79 12.67 10.63
N GLU A 178 -7.61 12.60 10.02
CA GLU A 178 -7.19 11.46 9.20
C GLU A 178 -7.08 10.18 10.04
N ARG A 179 -6.54 10.29 11.26
CA ARG A 179 -6.48 9.17 12.22
C ARG A 179 -7.88 8.70 12.60
N ALA A 180 -8.76 9.62 12.98
CA ALA A 180 -10.12 9.29 13.37
C ALA A 180 -10.94 8.66 12.21
N THR A 181 -10.77 9.16 10.98
CA THR A 181 -11.42 8.58 9.79
C THR A 181 -10.86 7.21 9.43
N LEU A 182 -9.53 7.02 9.50
CA LEU A 182 -8.90 5.72 9.32
C LEU A 182 -9.49 4.71 10.32
N PHE A 183 -9.54 5.07 11.60
CA PHE A 183 -9.98 4.17 12.67
C PHE A 183 -11.43 3.76 12.46
N ARG A 184 -12.32 4.70 12.14
CA ARG A 184 -13.71 4.39 11.76
C ARG A 184 -13.76 3.43 10.57
N ALA A 185 -12.97 3.68 9.52
CA ALA A 185 -12.97 2.86 8.30
C ALA A 185 -12.48 1.42 8.55
N ILE A 186 -11.66 1.19 9.58
CA ILE A 186 -11.19 -0.14 9.98
C ILE A 186 -11.86 -0.68 11.25
N GLY A 187 -12.95 -0.03 11.71
CA GLY A 187 -13.75 -0.47 12.86
C GLY A 187 -13.01 -0.43 14.21
N LEU A 188 -12.04 0.47 14.36
CA LEU A 188 -11.39 0.79 15.63
C LEU A 188 -12.07 2.00 16.29
N ASP A 189 -11.96 2.10 17.61
CA ASP A 189 -12.42 3.27 18.36
C ASP A 189 -11.46 4.46 18.12
N PRO A 190 -11.94 5.59 17.55
CA PRO A 190 -11.16 6.80 17.32
C PRO A 190 -10.48 7.37 18.58
N LYS A 191 -11.03 7.11 19.78
CA LYS A 191 -10.49 7.62 21.05
C LYS A 191 -9.32 6.80 21.61
N GLY A 192 -8.89 5.76 20.87
CA GLY A 192 -7.71 4.95 21.17
C GLY A 192 -8.05 3.72 22.00
N SER A 193 -7.80 2.53 21.44
CA SER A 193 -7.56 1.36 22.26
C SER A 193 -6.23 1.55 22.97
N ALA A 194 -6.26 1.56 24.31
CA ALA A 194 -5.07 1.38 25.14
C ALA A 194 -4.27 0.15 24.65
N PRO A 195 -2.93 0.13 24.81
CA PRO A 195 -2.10 -0.95 24.30
C PRO A 195 -2.62 -2.29 24.82
N SER A 196 -2.97 -3.18 23.88
CA SER A 196 -3.36 -4.54 24.19
C SER A 196 -2.28 -5.21 25.02
N ARG A 197 -2.58 -5.48 26.29
CA ARG A 197 -1.76 -6.23 27.26
C ARG A 197 -1.48 -7.69 26.83
N ALA A 198 -1.86 -8.11 25.62
CA ALA A 198 -1.79 -9.51 25.18
C ALA A 198 -0.38 -10.01 24.82
N ALA A 199 0.61 -9.12 24.59
CA ALA A 199 1.98 -9.55 24.25
C ALA A 199 2.88 -9.85 25.47
N ALA A 200 2.47 -9.49 26.69
CA ALA A 200 3.33 -9.62 27.89
C ALA A 200 3.25 -10.99 28.60
N ARG A 201 2.42 -11.93 28.13
CA ARG A 201 2.23 -13.26 28.75
C ARG A 201 2.69 -14.39 27.84
N ARG A 202 4.00 -14.47 27.58
CA ARG A 202 4.64 -15.73 27.16
C ARG A 202 6.17 -15.68 27.33
N ARG A 203 6.63 -15.81 28.58
CA ARG A 203 7.97 -16.33 28.89
C ARG A 203 7.81 -17.63 29.67
N PRO A 204 8.22 -18.80 29.15
CA PRO A 204 8.34 -19.99 29.97
C PRO A 204 9.52 -19.80 30.93
N ARG A 205 9.27 -19.88 32.24
CA ARG A 205 10.32 -19.94 33.26
C ARG A 205 11.08 -21.25 33.09
N HIS A 206 12.29 -21.20 32.53
CA HIS A 206 13.15 -22.38 32.48
C HIS A 206 13.71 -22.65 33.88
N ARG A 207 13.21 -23.72 34.48
CA ARG A 207 13.52 -24.22 35.82
C ARG A 207 14.97 -24.72 35.86
N ARG A 208 15.85 -24.02 36.58
CA ARG A 208 17.22 -24.48 36.89
C ARG A 208 17.17 -25.87 37.55
N LYS A 209 17.67 -26.90 36.87
CA LYS A 209 17.96 -28.21 37.48
C LYS A 209 19.22 -28.07 38.34
N ARG A 210 19.08 -28.26 39.66
CA ARG A 210 20.20 -28.46 40.59
C ARG A 210 20.85 -29.83 40.29
N LYS A 211 22.17 -29.87 40.16
CA LYS A 211 22.98 -31.10 40.16
C LYS A 211 22.94 -31.73 41.57
N PRO A 212 22.84 -33.06 41.72
CA PRO A 212 23.17 -33.72 42.97
C PRO A 212 24.69 -33.86 43.09
N ARG A 213 25.21 -33.61 44.29
CA ARG A 213 26.58 -33.94 44.70
C ARG A 213 26.68 -35.45 44.92
N ARG A 214 27.69 -36.08 44.32
CA ARG A 214 28.44 -37.20 44.87
C ARG A 214 29.90 -36.98 44.49
#